data_AF-A0A4Z0MIV1-F1
#
_entry.id   AF-A0A4Z0MIV1-F1
#
_cell.length_a   1.000
_cell.length_b   1.000
_cell.length_c   1.000
_cell.angle_alpha   90.00
_cell.angle_beta   90.00
_cell.angle_gamma   90.00
#
_symmetry.space_group_name_H-M   'P 1'
#
loop_
_entity.id
_entity.type
_entity.pdbx_description
1 polymer ?
#
loop_
_entity_poly.entity_id
_entity_poly.type
_entity_poly.pdbx_seq_one_letter_code
_entity_poly.pdbx_strand_id
1 'polypeptide(L)'
;MVPLLLGTAVLALPKRGQRHRQLGYAYVGGLAVMLTTSFAIYRQYNGFGIFHVAAILSAATLLAGMLPVWRKRLVYNWLQLHYSFMYLSVLELYVALVDEVLVRP
;
A
#
# COMPACT_ATOMS: atom_id res chain seq x y z
N MET A 1 4.35 -9.44 -5.29
CA MET A 1 3.99 -10.59 -4.40
C MET A 1 4.36 -10.36 -2.92
N VAL A 2 5.61 -10.01 -2.57
CA VAL A 2 6.03 -9.85 -1.14
C VAL A 2 5.18 -8.83 -0.34
N PRO A 3 4.86 -7.62 -0.84
CA PRO A 3 4.04 -6.65 -0.10
C PRO A 3 2.62 -7.15 0.15
N LEU A 4 2.07 -7.98 -0.75
CA LEU A 4 0.75 -8.57 -0.59
C LEU A 4 0.71 -9.48 0.65
N LEU A 5 1.66 -10.42 0.75
CA LEU A 5 1.77 -11.35 1.88
C LEU A 5 1.92 -10.60 3.21
N LEU A 6 2.77 -9.57 3.22
CA LEU A 6 2.97 -8.73 4.41
C LEU A 6 1.70 -7.94 4.76
N GLY A 7 1.00 -7.38 3.77
CA GLY A 7 -0.25 -6.66 3.96
C GLY A 7 -1.35 -7.56 4.52
N THR A 8 -1.53 -8.76 3.97
CA THR A 8 -2.47 -9.77 4.48
C THR A 8 -2.12 -10.17 5.91
N ALA A 9 -0.84 -10.42 6.21
CA ALA A 9 -0.39 -10.75 7.55
C ALA A 9 -0.65 -9.62 8.55
N VAL A 10 -0.43 -8.36 8.16
CA VAL A 10 -0.71 -7.17 8.99
C VAL A 10 -2.20 -7.04 9.32
N LEU A 11 -3.10 -7.44 8.41
CA LEU A 11 -4.54 -7.45 8.65
C LEU A 11 -5.00 -8.62 9.54
N ALA A 12 -4.42 -9.80 9.37
CA ALA A 12 -4.80 -11.02 10.08
C ALA A 12 -4.25 -11.07 11.52
N LEU A 13 -3.11 -10.43 11.78
CA LEU A 13 -2.45 -10.47 13.09
C LEU A 13 -3.02 -9.45 14.08
N PRO A 14 -2.86 -9.70 15.40
CA PRO A 14 -3.26 -8.74 16.42
C PRO A 14 -2.59 -7.38 16.19
N LYS A 15 -3.43 -6.33 16.09
CA LYS A 15 -3.01 -4.95 15.75
C LYS A 15 -2.21 -4.26 16.87
N ARG A 16 -1.96 -4.95 18.00
CA ARG A 16 -1.32 -4.41 19.20
C ARG A 16 0.03 -5.07 19.42
N GLY A 17 1.08 -4.24 19.54
CA GLY A 17 2.43 -4.67 19.92
C GLY A 17 3.51 -4.43 18.86
N GLN A 18 4.74 -4.81 19.20
CA GLN A 18 5.93 -4.57 18.37
C GLN A 18 5.89 -5.33 17.04
N ARG A 19 5.27 -6.52 17.02
CA ARG A 19 5.12 -7.36 15.82
C ARG A 19 4.31 -6.67 14.73
N HIS A 20 3.15 -6.07 15.08
CA HIS A 20 2.34 -5.31 14.12
C HIS A 20 3.12 -4.13 13.55
N ARG A 21 3.90 -3.43 14.38
CA ARG A 21 4.72 -2.31 13.94
C ARG A 21 5.84 -2.74 12.98
N GLN A 22 6.55 -3.83 13.29
CA GLN A 22 7.61 -4.37 12.43
C GLN A 22 7.05 -4.82 11.07
N LEU A 23 5.98 -5.61 11.08
CA LEU A 23 5.33 -6.08 9.86
C LEU A 23 4.72 -4.93 9.06
N GLY A 24 4.13 -3.94 9.73
CA GLY A 24 3.59 -2.75 9.10
C GLY A 24 4.68 -1.93 8.39
N TYR A 25 5.84 -1.72 9.01
CA TYR A 25 6.96 -1.05 8.32
C TYR A 25 7.56 -1.89 7.20
N ALA A 26 7.65 -3.21 7.36
CA ALA A 26 8.11 -4.10 6.28
C ALA A 26 7.14 -4.04 5.08
N TYR A 27 5.83 -4.04 5.34
CA TYR A 27 4.78 -3.85 4.34
C TYR A 27 4.91 -2.49 3.64
N VAL A 28 4.96 -1.39 4.39
CA VAL A 28 5.07 -0.03 3.84
C VAL A 28 6.34 0.11 3.00
N GLY A 29 7.47 -0.40 3.50
CA GLY A 29 8.75 -0.37 2.77
C GLY A 29 8.68 -1.19 1.48
N GLY A 30 8.12 -2.40 1.53
CA GLY A 30 7.96 -3.25 0.35
C GLY A 30 7.02 -2.64 -0.69
N LEU A 31 5.89 -2.06 -0.26
CA LEU A 31 4.96 -1.39 -1.15
C LEU A 31 5.59 -0.12 -1.75
N ALA A 32 6.35 0.67 -0.97
CA ALA A 32 7.05 1.83 -1.49
C ALA A 32 8.06 1.47 -2.59
N VAL A 33 8.86 0.41 -2.40
CA VAL A 33 9.77 -0.09 -3.45
C VAL A 33 8.99 -0.48 -4.69
N MET A 34 7.90 -1.23 -4.54
CA MET A 34 7.06 -1.66 -5.65
C MET A 34 6.46 -0.46 -6.41
N LEU A 35 5.96 0.56 -5.70
CA LEU A 35 5.45 1.80 -6.31
C LEU A 35 6.54 2.55 -7.08
N THR A 36 7.73 2.70 -6.51
CA THR A 36 8.86 3.35 -7.22
C THR A 36 9.25 2.59 -8.49
N THR A 37 9.23 1.25 -8.46
CA THR A 37 9.48 0.46 -9.66
C THR A 37 8.38 0.61 -10.70
N SER A 38 7.11 0.73 -10.29
CA SER A 38 5.99 0.95 -11.22
C SER A 38 6.10 2.28 -11.97
N PHE A 39 6.60 3.34 -11.32
CA PHE A 39 6.87 4.62 -12.00
C PHE A 39 7.97 4.55 -13.04
N ALA A 40 8.86 3.55 -13.00
CA ALA A 40 9.90 3.36 -14.00
C ALA A 40 9.42 2.61 -15.27
N ILE A 41 8.17 2.11 -15.28
CA ILE A 41 7.63 1.30 -16.38
C ILE A 41 6.93 2.20 -17.41
N TYR A 42 7.70 2.79 -18.33
CA TYR A 42 7.15 3.60 -19.43
C TYR A 42 6.82 2.78 -20.70
N ARG A 43 7.30 1.53 -20.75
CA ARG A 43 7.38 0.75 -21.99
C ARG A 43 6.05 0.14 -22.45
N GLN A 44 5.08 -0.03 -21.54
CA GLN A 44 3.80 -0.68 -21.84
C GLN A 44 2.81 0.24 -22.60
N TYR A 45 2.88 1.56 -22.39
CA TYR A 45 1.93 2.53 -22.95
C TYR A 45 2.57 3.68 -23.73
N ASN A 46 3.86 3.57 -24.05
CA ASN A 46 4.60 4.63 -24.76
C ASN A 46 4.52 6.00 -24.03
N GLY A 47 4.42 5.98 -22.70
CA GLY A 47 4.18 7.17 -21.88
C GLY A 47 3.48 6.90 -20.54
N PHE A 48 2.87 7.94 -19.98
CA PHE A 48 2.17 7.91 -18.71
C PHE A 48 0.79 7.22 -18.86
N GLY A 49 0.74 5.93 -18.52
CA GLY A 49 -0.48 5.11 -18.64
C GLY A 49 -1.26 4.94 -17.32
N ILE A 50 -2.35 4.18 -17.39
CA ILE A 50 -3.25 3.90 -16.26
C ILE A 50 -2.53 3.30 -15.04
N PHE A 51 -1.47 2.51 -15.23
CA PHE A 51 -0.65 1.97 -14.14
C PHE A 51 0.09 3.05 -13.33
N HIS A 52 0.47 4.17 -13.96
CA HIS A 52 1.08 5.28 -13.23
C HIS A 52 0.04 6.00 -12.38
N VAL A 53 -1.18 6.19 -12.89
CA VAL A 53 -2.30 6.75 -12.12
C VAL A 53 -2.62 5.85 -10.93
N ALA A 54 -2.72 4.53 -11.15
CA ALA A 54 -2.92 3.56 -10.08
C ALA A 54 -1.78 3.60 -9.03
N ALA A 55 -0.52 3.74 -9.47
CA ALA A 55 0.61 3.90 -8.56
C ALA A 55 0.56 5.21 -7.75
N ILE A 56 0.12 6.33 -8.35
CA ILE A 56 -0.09 7.59 -7.62
C ILE A 56 -1.18 7.44 -6.57
N LEU A 57 -2.33 6.87 -6.95
CA LEU A 57 -3.43 6.64 -6.02
C LEU A 57 -2.98 5.76 -4.86
N SER A 58 -2.28 4.67 -5.14
CA SER A 58 -1.81 3.78 -4.09
C SER A 58 -0.72 4.40 -3.21
N ALA A 59 0.17 5.22 -3.78
CA ALA A 59 1.11 6.03 -3.00
C ALA A 59 0.37 7.02 -2.08
N ALA A 60 -0.66 7.70 -2.59
CA ALA A 60 -1.48 8.61 -1.80
C ALA A 60 -2.23 7.90 -0.68
N THR A 61 -2.82 6.73 -0.95
CA THR A 61 -3.50 5.87 0.04
C THR A 61 -2.53 5.43 1.14
N LEU A 62 -1.32 4.97 0.77
CA LEU A 62 -0.28 4.56 1.72
C LEU A 62 0.17 5.71 2.61
N LEU A 63 0.41 6.88 2.02
CA LEU A 63 0.79 8.10 2.75
C LEU A 63 -0.34 8.55 3.68
N ALA A 64 -1.58 8.53 3.22
CA ALA A 64 -2.76 8.87 4.02
C ALA A 64 -2.98 7.89 5.18
N GLY A 65 -2.63 6.62 5.03
CA GLY A 65 -2.64 5.63 6.12
C GLY A 65 -1.54 5.84 7.15
N MET A 66 -0.35 6.29 6.74
CA MET A 66 0.79 6.47 7.64
C MET A 66 0.86 7.87 8.29
N LEU A 67 0.31 8.89 7.64
CA LEU A 67 0.30 10.27 8.12
C LEU A 67 -0.32 10.43 9.53
N PRO A 68 -1.45 9.78 9.89
CA PRO A 68 -2.02 9.84 11.22
C PRO A 68 -1.11 9.22 12.29
N VAL A 69 -0.29 8.23 11.92
CA VAL A 69 0.68 7.58 12.81
C VAL A 69 1.88 8.48 13.07
N TRP A 70 2.29 9.29 12.09
CA TRP A 70 3.37 10.27 12.26
C TRP A 70 2.90 11.55 12.94
N ARG A 71 1.65 11.98 12.71
CA ARG A 71 1.06 13.20 13.26
C ARG A 71 -0.04 12.91 14.28
N LYS A 72 0.19 11.95 15.19
CA LYS A 72 -0.78 11.45 16.19
C LYS A 72 -1.50 12.55 17.00
N ARG A 73 -0.86 13.70 17.18
CA ARG A 73 -1.38 14.82 18.00
C ARG A 73 -2.31 15.77 17.24
N LEU A 74 -2.30 15.73 15.90
CA LEU A 74 -2.99 16.70 15.05
C LEU A 74 -4.27 16.14 14.39
N VAL A 75 -4.49 14.82 14.46
CA VAL A 75 -5.59 14.15 13.74
C VAL A 75 -6.59 13.57 14.75
N TYR A 76 -7.79 14.17 14.81
CA TYR A 76 -8.92 13.57 15.52
C TYR A 76 -9.28 12.24 14.85
N ASN A 77 -9.50 11.17 15.63
CA ASN A 77 -9.73 9.81 15.13
C ASN A 77 -8.58 9.20 14.29
N TRP A 78 -7.32 9.57 14.57
CA TRP A 78 -6.13 9.07 13.86
C TRP A 78 -6.09 7.54 13.68
N LEU A 79 -6.60 6.79 14.67
CA LEU A 79 -6.62 5.34 14.67
C LEU A 79 -7.58 4.78 13.61
N GLN A 80 -8.78 5.35 13.50
CA GLN A 80 -9.77 4.94 12.51
C GLN A 80 -9.27 5.29 11.10
N LEU A 81 -8.71 6.49 10.93
CA LEU A 81 -8.17 6.93 9.65
C LEU A 81 -7.01 6.02 9.18
N HIS A 82 -6.08 5.70 10.09
CA HIS A 82 -5.01 4.74 9.82
C HIS A 82 -5.57 3.39 9.37
N TYR A 83 -6.55 2.82 10.10
CA TYR A 83 -7.11 1.53 9.72
C TYR A 83 -7.85 1.55 8.38
N SER A 84 -8.65 2.57 8.10
CA SER A 84 -9.40 2.67 6.84
C SER A 84 -8.46 2.74 5.64
N PHE A 85 -7.44 3.59 5.68
CA PHE A 85 -6.49 3.75 4.58
C PHE A 85 -5.54 2.55 4.44
N MET A 86 -5.11 1.93 5.53
CA MET A 86 -4.30 0.69 5.45
C MET A 86 -5.11 -0.49 4.92
N TYR A 87 -6.42 -0.55 5.17
CA TYR A 87 -7.29 -1.55 4.55
C TYR A 87 -7.42 -1.30 3.05
N LEU A 88 -7.63 -0.03 2.67
CA LEU A 88 -7.70 0.38 1.27
C LEU A 88 -6.40 0.06 0.51
N SER A 89 -5.23 0.32 1.10
CA SER A 89 -3.94 0.03 0.45
C SER A 89 -3.72 -1.47 0.21
N VAL A 90 -4.21 -2.33 1.10
CA VAL A 90 -4.15 -3.78 0.89
C VAL A 90 -5.15 -4.23 -0.19
N LEU A 91 -6.34 -3.62 -0.25
CA LEU A 91 -7.32 -3.88 -1.31
C LEU A 91 -6.76 -3.52 -2.69
N GLU A 92 -6.10 -2.38 -2.84
CA GLU A 92 -5.45 -1.96 -4.09
C GLU A 92 -4.37 -2.97 -4.54
N LEU A 93 -3.62 -3.56 -3.61
CA LEU A 93 -2.64 -4.61 -3.89
C LEU A 93 -3.29 -5.89 -4.43
N TYR A 94 -4.47 -6.26 -3.94
CA TYR A 94 -5.23 -7.38 -4.52
C TYR A 94 -5.74 -7.05 -5.93
N VAL A 95 -6.20 -5.82 -6.18
CA VAL A 95 -6.59 -5.37 -7.51
C VAL A 95 -5.39 -5.42 -8.47
N ALA A 96 -4.22 -4.97 -8.03
CA ALA A 96 -2.99 -5.04 -8.81
C ALA A 96 -2.56 -6.48 -9.13
N LEU A 97 -2.74 -7.42 -8.19
CA LEU A 97 -2.51 -8.85 -8.46
C LEU A 97 -3.46 -9.39 -9.52
N VAL A 98 -4.75 -9.07 -9.42
CA VAL A 98 -5.75 -9.51 -10.41
C VAL A 98 -5.40 -8.98 -11.79
N ASP A 99 -5.00 -7.72 -11.90
CA ASP A 99 -4.53 -7.13 -13.14
C ASP A 99 -3.27 -7.84 -13.67
N GLU A 100 -2.28 -8.12 -12.81
CA GLU A 100 -1.06 -8.86 -13.18
C GLU A 100 -1.40 -10.25 -13.77
N VAL A 101 -2.31 -10.99 -13.13
CA VAL A 101 -2.75 -12.33 -13.57
C VAL A 101 -3.56 -12.28 -14.87
N LEU A 102 -4.40 -11.26 -15.05
CA LEU A 102 -5.25 -11.13 -16.24
C LEU A 102 -4.48 -10.63 -17.46
N VAL A 103 -3.51 -9.72 -17.26
CA VAL A 103 -2.73 -9.11 -18.34
C VAL A 103 -1.55 -10.00 -18.75
N ARG A 104 -1.02 -10.81 -17.85
CA ARG A 104 0.08 -11.77 -18.11
C ARG A 104 -0.35 -13.19 -17.69
N PRO A 105 -1.01 -13.94 -18.59
CA PRO A 105 -1.33 -15.35 -18.34
C PRO A 105 -0.08 -16.25 -18.35
#